data_AF-A0A370HNG2-F1
#
_entry.id   AF-A0A370HNG2-F1
#
_cell.length_a   1.000
_cell.length_b   1.000
_cell.length_c   1.000
_cell.angle_alpha   90.00
_cell.angle_beta   90.00
_cell.angle_gamma   90.00
#
_symmetry.space_group_name_H-M   'P 1'
#
loop_
_entity.id
_entity.type
_entity.pdbx_description
1 polymer ?
#
loop_
_entity_poly.entity_id
_entity_poly.type
_entity_poly.pdbx_seq_one_letter_code
_entity_poly.pdbx_strand_id
1 'polypeptide(L)'
;MSPKQISLVAGLLVLWPGPIQAHDIYTDLLTRSGLPCCHDGDCRPVPYRLTPKGVQMLVDEQWLDIPRGSIQYRALAGDRGETGGAHWCGSRDAIGYFTRCAILPPQSAAIRGNAVSTPGFHAVPDP
;
A
#
# COMPACT_ATOMS: atom_id res chain seq x y z
N MET A 1 -4.37 29.69 61.40
CA MET A 1 -5.37 28.81 60.75
C MET A 1 -5.87 29.50 59.48
N SER A 2 -6.08 28.71 58.41
CA SER A 2 -6.43 29.07 57.02
C SER A 2 -5.27 29.42 56.06
N PRO A 3 -5.34 29.09 54.75
CA PRO A 3 -5.58 27.76 54.20
C PRO A 3 -4.50 27.33 53.17
N LYS A 4 -4.23 26.02 53.06
CA LYS A 4 -3.33 25.44 52.06
C LYS A 4 -4.01 25.45 50.68
N GLN A 5 -3.40 26.12 49.70
CA GLN A 5 -3.84 26.07 48.31
C GLN A 5 -3.56 24.68 47.73
N ILE A 6 -4.61 23.97 47.35
CA ILE A 6 -4.55 22.71 46.61
C ILE A 6 -4.58 23.08 45.13
N SER A 7 -3.42 23.01 44.47
CA SER A 7 -3.31 23.21 43.02
C SER A 7 -3.71 21.93 42.31
N LEU A 8 -4.95 21.88 41.81
CA LEU A 8 -5.43 20.85 40.90
C LEU A 8 -5.08 21.28 39.47
N VAL A 9 -3.94 20.82 38.95
CA VAL A 9 -3.65 20.94 37.51
C VAL A 9 -4.32 19.76 36.82
N ALA A 10 -5.42 20.06 36.13
CA ALA A 10 -6.19 19.11 35.33
C ALA A 10 -5.31 18.51 34.24
N GLY A 11 -5.16 17.19 34.25
CA GLY A 11 -4.48 16.44 33.20
C GLY A 11 -5.25 16.54 31.88
N LEU A 12 -4.61 17.12 30.87
CA LEU A 12 -5.11 17.09 29.50
C LEU A 12 -4.97 15.65 28.96
N LEU A 13 -6.03 14.86 29.08
CA LEU A 13 -6.13 13.57 28.39
C LEU A 13 -6.26 13.85 26.89
N VAL A 14 -5.15 13.77 26.17
CA VAL A 14 -5.14 13.75 24.70
C VAL A 14 -5.76 12.43 24.26
N LEU A 15 -7.06 12.44 24.03
CA LEU A 15 -7.77 11.37 23.35
C LEU A 15 -7.34 11.39 21.88
N TRP A 16 -6.30 10.63 21.54
CA TRP A 16 -5.99 10.33 20.13
C TRP A 16 -7.05 9.36 19.60
N PRO A 17 -7.91 9.76 18.65
CA PRO A 17 -8.71 8.78 17.91
C PRO A 17 -7.75 7.96 17.05
N GLY A 18 -7.50 6.71 17.45
CA GLY A 18 -6.80 5.75 16.60
C GLY A 18 -7.59 5.53 15.29
N PRO A 19 -6.93 5.30 14.15
CA PRO A 19 -7.62 5.11 12.87
C PRO A 19 -8.26 3.71 12.81
N ILE A 20 -9.50 3.59 13.27
CA ILE A 20 -10.36 2.38 13.13
C ILE A 20 -11.10 2.43 11.77
N GLN A 21 -10.47 2.95 10.71
CA GLN A 21 -11.11 3.08 9.38
C GLN A 21 -10.28 2.47 8.25
N ALA A 22 -9.11 1.93 8.54
CA ALA A 22 -8.26 1.33 7.52
C ALA A 22 -8.76 -0.05 7.08
N HIS A 23 -9.50 -0.79 7.92
CA HIS A 23 -9.95 -2.15 7.59
C HIS A 23 -11.10 -2.18 6.59
N ASP A 24 -11.92 -1.13 6.52
CA ASP A 24 -13.13 -1.11 5.69
C ASP A 24 -12.79 -0.97 4.19
N ILE A 25 -11.69 -0.30 3.85
CA ILE A 25 -11.28 -0.08 2.46
C ILE A 25 -10.75 -1.36 1.77
N TYR A 26 -10.56 -2.44 2.53
CA TYR A 26 -9.98 -3.70 2.05
C TYR A 26 -10.95 -4.90 2.08
N THR A 27 -12.16 -4.75 2.64
CA THR A 27 -13.08 -5.87 2.91
C THR A 27 -13.42 -6.70 1.66
N ASP A 28 -13.61 -6.04 0.52
CA ASP A 28 -14.00 -6.69 -0.73
C ASP A 28 -12.82 -7.02 -1.66
N LEU A 29 -11.59 -6.98 -1.12
CA LEU A 29 -10.41 -7.33 -1.90
C LEU A 29 -10.18 -8.84 -1.85
N LEU A 30 -10.26 -9.46 -3.01
CA LEU A 30 -10.01 -10.88 -3.20
C LEU A 30 -8.79 -11.10 -4.08
N THR A 31 -8.01 -12.15 -3.81
CA THR A 31 -6.99 -12.67 -4.71
C THR A 31 -7.65 -13.18 -6.00
N ARG A 32 -6.84 -13.51 -7.01
CA ARG A 32 -7.33 -14.17 -8.23
C ARG A 32 -8.05 -15.50 -7.95
N SER A 33 -7.70 -16.19 -6.85
CA SER A 33 -8.34 -17.44 -6.43
C SER A 33 -9.56 -17.24 -5.54
N GLY A 34 -10.00 -15.99 -5.31
CA GLY A 34 -11.18 -15.69 -4.49
C GLY A 34 -10.93 -15.68 -2.98
N LEU A 35 -9.67 -15.72 -2.53
CA LEU A 35 -9.32 -15.62 -1.10
C LEU A 35 -9.24 -14.15 -0.68
N PRO A 36 -9.60 -13.78 0.56
CA PRO A 36 -9.47 -12.41 1.02
C PRO A 36 -8.01 -11.94 1.01
N CYS A 37 -7.79 -10.76 0.43
CA CYS A 37 -6.50 -10.08 0.42
C CYS A 37 -6.07 -9.64 1.82
N CYS A 38 -7.03 -9.22 2.65
CA CYS A 38 -6.79 -8.72 3.99
C CYS A 38 -7.12 -9.78 5.04
N HIS A 39 -6.26 -9.94 6.04
CA HIS A 39 -6.56 -10.66 7.26
C HIS A 39 -6.05 -9.86 8.45
N ASP A 40 -6.99 -9.36 9.27
CA ASP A 40 -6.72 -8.70 10.55
C ASP A 40 -5.66 -7.58 10.51
N GLY A 41 -5.68 -6.77 9.45
CA GLY A 41 -4.85 -5.56 9.35
C GLY A 41 -3.48 -5.77 8.68
N ASP A 42 -3.26 -6.87 7.98
CA ASP A 42 -2.04 -7.11 7.19
C ASP A 42 -1.92 -6.20 5.93
N CYS A 43 -3.00 -5.46 5.61
CA CYS A 43 -3.02 -4.44 4.56
C CYS A 43 -2.63 -3.04 5.08
N ARG A 44 -1.68 -2.39 4.39
CA ARG A 44 -1.28 -1.01 4.69
C ARG A 44 -0.92 -0.22 3.43
N PRO A 45 -1.13 1.11 3.41
CA PRO A 45 -0.59 1.95 2.35
C PRO A 45 0.94 1.89 2.40
N VAL A 46 1.59 1.72 1.25
CA VAL A 46 3.05 1.72 1.14
C VAL A 46 3.53 2.48 -0.10
N PRO A 47 4.67 3.19 -0.04
CA PRO A 47 5.28 3.74 -1.25
C PRO A 47 5.57 2.64 -2.27
N TYR A 48 5.49 2.98 -3.55
CA TYR A 48 5.81 2.07 -4.64
C TYR A 48 6.62 2.77 -5.72
N ARG A 49 7.29 1.97 -6.56
CA ARG A 49 7.94 2.43 -7.78
C ARG A 49 7.74 1.44 -8.91
N LEU A 50 7.66 1.98 -10.12
CA LEU A 50 7.70 1.20 -11.35
C LEU A 50 9.15 1.12 -11.82
N THR A 51 9.62 -0.09 -12.11
CA THR A 51 10.96 -0.36 -12.61
C THR A 51 10.87 -1.14 -13.92
N PRO A 52 11.94 -1.20 -14.73
CA PRO A 52 11.96 -2.07 -15.91
C PRO A 52 11.68 -3.55 -15.61
N LYS A 53 12.03 -4.03 -14.40
CA LYS A 53 11.81 -5.42 -13.98
C LYS A 53 10.36 -5.68 -13.53
N GLY A 54 9.69 -4.67 -13.00
CA GLY A 54 8.36 -4.80 -12.44
C GLY A 54 8.03 -3.73 -11.40
N VAL A 55 7.07 -4.05 -10.55
CA VAL A 55 6.64 -3.18 -9.45
C VAL A 55 7.46 -3.51 -8.21
N GLN A 56 7.92 -2.47 -7.52
CA GLN A 56 8.46 -2.61 -6.17
C GLN A 56 7.65 -1.80 -5.18
N MET A 57 7.52 -2.31 -3.96
CA MET A 57 6.88 -1.62 -2.84
C MET A 57 7.82 -1.56 -1.65
N LEU A 58 7.76 -0.45 -0.90
CA LEU A 58 8.58 -0.25 0.29
C LEU A 58 7.86 -0.80 1.52
N VAL A 59 8.33 -1.92 2.05
CA VAL A 59 7.75 -2.61 3.20
C VAL A 59 8.84 -2.80 4.24
N ASP A 60 8.59 -2.32 5.46
CA ASP A 60 9.56 -2.29 6.58
C ASP A 60 10.96 -1.84 6.13
N GLU A 61 10.99 -0.67 5.47
CA GLU A 61 12.21 -0.01 4.95
C GLU A 61 12.94 -0.78 3.83
N GLN A 62 12.37 -1.88 3.33
CA GLN A 62 12.92 -2.69 2.25
C GLN A 62 12.07 -2.59 0.97
N TRP A 63 12.72 -2.38 -0.16
CA TRP A 63 12.07 -2.47 -1.47
C TRP A 63 11.88 -3.93 -1.87
N LEU A 64 10.63 -4.38 -1.96
CA LEU A 64 10.25 -5.74 -2.34
C LEU A 64 9.85 -5.79 -3.80
N ASP A 65 10.38 -6.77 -4.55
CA ASP A 65 9.85 -7.12 -5.87
C ASP A 65 8.49 -7.80 -5.73
N ILE A 66 7.46 -7.18 -6.29
CA ILE A 66 6.08 -7.66 -6.17
C ILE A 66 5.76 -8.67 -7.28
N PRO A 67 5.31 -9.90 -6.94
CA PRO A 67 4.90 -10.88 -7.95
C PRO A 67 3.79 -10.34 -8.84
N ARG A 68 3.93 -10.45 -10.17
CA ARG A 68 2.92 -9.94 -11.12
C ARG A 68 1.51 -10.49 -10.87
N GLY A 69 1.43 -11.74 -10.40
CA GLY A 69 0.16 -12.42 -10.11
C GLY A 69 -0.60 -11.88 -8.88
N SER A 70 0.07 -11.17 -7.97
CA SER A 70 -0.56 -10.57 -6.78
C SER A 70 -0.98 -9.11 -7.01
N ILE A 71 -0.60 -8.51 -8.14
CA ILE A 71 -0.92 -7.10 -8.45
C ILE A 71 -2.35 -6.96 -8.95
N GLN A 72 -3.07 -5.99 -8.40
CA GLN A 72 -4.39 -5.55 -8.84
C GLN A 72 -4.35 -4.06 -9.14
N TYR A 73 -4.75 -3.68 -10.35
CA TYR A 73 -4.85 -2.29 -10.76
C TYR A 73 -6.29 -1.80 -10.59
N ARG A 74 -6.60 -1.20 -9.45
CA ARG A 74 -7.95 -0.71 -9.11
C ARG A 74 -7.87 0.46 -8.13
N ALA A 75 -8.87 1.32 -8.16
CA ALA A 75 -9.07 2.30 -7.11
C ALA A 75 -9.65 1.61 -5.85
N LEU A 76 -9.27 2.11 -4.68
CA LEU A 76 -9.90 1.75 -3.41
C LEU A 76 -10.77 2.93 -2.96
N ALA A 77 -12.07 2.69 -2.78
CA ALA A 77 -12.96 3.73 -2.27
C ALA A 77 -12.52 4.08 -0.84
N GLY A 78 -12.36 5.37 -0.56
CA GLY A 78 -11.89 5.84 0.74
C GLY A 78 -10.37 5.88 0.92
N ASP A 79 -9.58 5.45 -0.07
CA ASP A 79 -8.14 5.71 -0.07
C ASP A 79 -7.86 7.22 -0.21
N ARG A 80 -6.93 7.70 0.62
CA ARG A 80 -6.48 9.11 0.66
C ARG A 80 -5.33 9.38 -0.29
N GLY A 81 -4.73 8.34 -0.87
CA GLY A 81 -3.64 8.46 -1.83
C GLY A 81 -2.29 8.85 -1.22
N GLU A 82 -2.12 8.69 0.10
CA GLU A 82 -0.92 9.09 0.86
C GLU A 82 0.39 8.50 0.28
N THR A 83 0.31 7.34 -0.38
CA THR A 83 1.43 6.62 -0.99
C THR A 83 1.38 6.59 -2.52
N GLY A 84 0.68 7.55 -3.12
CA GLY A 84 0.33 7.49 -4.55
C GLY A 84 -0.69 6.39 -4.86
N GLY A 85 -1.46 5.99 -3.85
CA GLY A 85 -2.55 5.01 -3.93
C GLY A 85 -2.14 3.55 -3.94
N ALA A 86 -0.91 3.23 -3.49
CA ALA A 86 -0.45 1.86 -3.41
C ALA A 86 -0.65 1.26 -2.01
N HIS A 87 -1.18 0.04 -1.99
CA HIS A 87 -1.43 -0.72 -0.76
C HIS A 87 -0.84 -2.11 -0.89
N TRP A 88 -0.19 -2.57 0.17
CA TRP A 88 0.39 -3.90 0.26
C TRP A 88 -0.32 -4.68 1.35
N CYS A 89 -0.77 -5.88 1.00
CA CYS A 89 -1.38 -6.84 1.91
C CYS A 89 -0.50 -8.08 1.99
N GLY A 90 0.02 -8.37 3.17
CA GLY A 90 0.89 -9.51 3.36
C GLY A 90 1.54 -9.55 4.72
N SER A 91 2.37 -10.57 4.91
CA SER A 91 3.07 -10.82 6.16
C SER A 91 4.55 -11.05 5.93
N ARG A 92 5.31 -10.92 7.01
CA ARG A 92 6.71 -11.34 7.09
C ARG A 92 6.78 -12.55 8.00
N ASP A 93 7.49 -13.59 7.56
CA ASP A 93 7.83 -14.76 8.37
C ASP A 93 9.37 -14.97 8.41
N ALA A 94 9.81 -16.12 8.90
CA ALA A 94 11.24 -16.45 9.02
C ALA A 94 11.95 -16.65 7.65
N ILE A 95 11.19 -16.91 6.58
CA ILE A 95 11.71 -17.19 5.24
C ILE A 95 11.68 -15.91 4.38
N GLY A 96 10.79 -14.97 4.69
CA GLY A 96 10.82 -13.63 4.11
C GLY A 96 9.45 -12.98 4.07
N TYR A 97 9.20 -12.25 2.98
CA TYR A 97 7.93 -11.58 2.75
C TYR A 97 7.01 -12.40 1.87
N PHE A 98 5.78 -12.56 2.33
CA PHE A 98 4.69 -13.11 1.55
C PHE A 98 3.73 -11.98 1.15
N THR A 99 3.65 -11.69 -0.15
CA THR A 99 2.67 -10.74 -0.68
C THR A 99 1.41 -11.47 -1.10
N ARG A 100 0.30 -11.22 -0.42
CA ARG A 100 -1.01 -11.76 -0.80
C ARG A 100 -1.63 -10.95 -1.93
N CYS A 101 -1.70 -9.64 -1.74
CA CYS A 101 -2.19 -8.69 -2.74
C CYS A 101 -1.36 -7.41 -2.72
N ALA A 102 -1.23 -6.81 -3.90
CA ALA A 102 -0.61 -5.52 -4.10
C ALA A 102 -1.53 -4.66 -4.96
N ILE A 103 -2.11 -3.63 -4.37
CA ILE A 103 -3.08 -2.77 -5.04
C ILE A 103 -2.33 -1.54 -5.53
N LEU A 104 -2.44 -1.26 -6.81
CA LEU A 104 -1.93 -0.04 -7.44
C LEU A 104 -3.09 0.70 -8.10
N PRO A 105 -2.98 2.03 -8.23
CA PRO A 105 -4.02 2.78 -8.91
C PRO A 105 -4.02 2.43 -10.42
N PRO A 106 -5.17 2.52 -11.11
CA PRO A 106 -5.32 2.01 -12.49
C PRO A 106 -4.31 2.56 -13.50
N GLN A 107 -3.93 3.83 -13.39
CA GLN A 107 -2.97 4.49 -14.28
C GLN A 107 -1.58 3.85 -14.26
N SER A 108 -1.21 3.16 -13.18
CA SER A 108 0.09 2.51 -13.06
C SER A 108 0.22 1.29 -13.97
N ALA A 109 -0.90 0.71 -14.42
CA ALA A 109 -0.90 -0.33 -15.46
C ALA A 109 -0.42 0.23 -16.81
N ALA A 110 -0.95 1.40 -17.20
CA ALA A 110 -0.63 2.05 -18.47
C ALA A 110 0.82 2.53 -18.51
N ILE A 111 1.31 3.16 -17.44
CA ILE A 111 2.70 3.62 -17.33
C ILE A 111 3.66 2.44 -17.44
N ARG A 112 3.31 1.30 -16.82
CA ARG A 112 4.10 0.08 -16.95
C ARG A 112 4.07 -0.48 -18.38
N GLY A 113 2.91 -0.46 -19.04
CA GLY A 113 2.79 -0.81 -20.46
C GLY A 113 3.75 0.02 -21.30
N ASN A 114 3.70 1.34 -21.16
CA ASN A 114 4.55 2.26 -21.90
C ASN A 114 6.04 2.08 -21.59
N ALA A 115 6.42 1.85 -20.33
CA ALA A 115 7.80 1.59 -19.93
C ALA A 115 8.35 0.27 -20.49
N VAL A 116 7.49 -0.74 -20.66
CA VAL A 116 7.83 -2.00 -21.36
C VAL A 116 7.87 -1.77 -22.87
N SER A 117 7.03 -0.87 -23.38
CA SER A 117 6.89 -0.58 -24.80
C SER A 117 7.90 0.42 -25.36
N THR A 118 8.82 1.00 -24.58
CA THR A 118 9.90 1.83 -25.13
C THR A 118 10.98 0.93 -25.75
N PRO A 119 11.03 0.75 -27.09
CA PRO A 119 12.06 -0.05 -27.72
C PRO A 119 13.19 0.92 -28.08
N GLY A 120 14.39 0.68 -27.57
CA GLY A 120 15.61 1.30 -28.08
C GLY A 120 16.00 0.80 -29.47
N PHE A 121 15.06 0.73 -30.42
CA PHE A 121 15.31 0.43 -31.82
C PHE A 121 14.43 1.32 -32.70
N HIS A 122 15.08 2.26 -33.38
CA HIS A 122 14.51 3.01 -34.49
C HIS A 122 13.95 2.01 -35.50
N ALA A 123 12.67 2.16 -35.85
CA ALA A 123 12.13 1.53 -37.05
C ALA A 123 12.92 2.09 -38.26
N VAL A 124 13.70 1.24 -38.90
CA VAL A 124 14.19 1.49 -40.26
C VAL A 124 12.98 1.25 -41.17
N PRO A 125 12.52 2.23 -41.96
CA PRO A 125 11.54 1.95 -42.99
C PRO A 125 12.19 1.10 -44.09
N ASP A 126 11.61 -0.05 -44.39
CA ASP A 126 11.97 -0.86 -45.56
C ASP A 126 11.62 -0.10 -46.86
N PRO A 127 12.36 -0.37 -47.97
CA PRO A 127 12.38 0.45 -49.19
C PRO A 127 11.06 0.47 -49.99
#